data_AF-A0A498AIE9-F1
#
_entry.id   AF-A0A498AIE9-F1
#
_cell.length_a   1.000
_cell.length_b   1.000
_cell.length_c   1.000
_cell.angle_alpha   90.00
_cell.angle_beta   90.00
_cell.angle_gamma   90.00
#
_symmetry.space_group_name_H-M   'P 1'
#
loop_
_entity.id
_entity.type
_entity.pdbx_description
1 polymer ?
#
loop_
_entity_poly.entity_id
_entity_poly.type
_entity_poly.pdbx_seq_one_letter_code
_entity_poly.pdbx_strand_id
1 'polypeptide(L)'
;MTAAGKITAAALAARVAAGESARVLLVEAEEGFRPATRKTGVVTLAVTRAGARHVGPAWRAKRQYSFETSQGETVWVSPSQTFILAPEDAAAVKRAHAEALAEDALRTNRAEREAARRIAPDLMRRSGRPAPAVCNAEAAEEGPVAAPAKSFSTREEWLTEAVEALKPLFEGVGATVPTVRVSVGWPGGKGKKNSVIGQCWASWTAADKVSQVFISPVLDDAGQVLATLAHEVVHAVDDCKSGHKGDFAKIAKGIGLTGKMTATVAGDDLKVTLGEIAAFLGPYPHAKLSITDGGAGEKPQKNRQLKVECAACGYTARTTRKWLDEVGAPLCPCNREEMVIA
;
A
#
# COMPACT_ATOMS: atom_id res chain seq x y z
N MET A 1 -10.04 -4.38 1.25
CA MET A 1 -11.29 -4.01 1.95
C MET A 1 -11.02 -2.76 2.79
N THR A 2 -11.48 -1.59 2.35
CA THR A 2 -11.42 -0.36 3.16
C THR A 2 -12.50 -0.38 4.24
N ALA A 3 -12.25 0.32 5.35
CA ALA A 3 -13.03 0.30 6.59
C ALA A 3 -14.57 0.16 6.40
N ALA A 4 -15.14 -0.82 7.09
CA ALA A 4 -16.54 -1.24 7.13
C ALA A 4 -17.55 -0.20 6.57
N GLY A 5 -18.06 -0.47 5.36
CA GLY A 5 -19.25 0.19 4.79
C GLY A 5 -19.01 1.48 4.00
N LYS A 6 -17.77 1.83 3.63
CA LYS A 6 -17.50 2.95 2.70
C LYS A 6 -17.14 2.43 1.31
N ILE A 7 -17.64 3.10 0.27
CA ILE A 7 -17.35 2.82 -1.14
C ILE A 7 -16.94 4.12 -1.85
N THR A 8 -15.97 4.05 -2.77
CA THR A 8 -15.61 5.21 -3.60
C THR A 8 -16.67 5.44 -4.69
N ALA A 9 -16.76 6.66 -5.23
CA ALA A 9 -17.66 6.95 -6.34
C ALA A 9 -17.39 6.03 -7.54
N ALA A 10 -16.12 5.81 -7.90
CA ALA A 10 -15.77 4.91 -8.99
C ALA A 10 -16.27 3.47 -8.75
N ALA A 11 -16.06 2.92 -7.55
CA ALA A 11 -16.53 1.58 -7.21
C ALA A 11 -18.07 1.49 -7.13
N LEU A 12 -18.74 2.53 -6.65
CA LEU A 12 -20.20 2.61 -6.63
C LEU A 12 -20.76 2.62 -8.06
N ALA A 13 -20.13 3.37 -8.98
CA ALA A 13 -20.53 3.39 -10.38
C ALA A 13 -20.34 2.03 -11.05
N ALA A 14 -19.25 1.32 -10.75
CA ALA A 14 -19.01 -0.03 -11.24
C ALA A 14 -20.08 -1.02 -10.74
N ARG A 15 -20.46 -0.98 -9.46
CA ARG A 15 -21.54 -1.82 -8.89
C ARG A 15 -22.88 -1.60 -9.61
N VAL A 16 -23.27 -0.32 -9.76
CA VAL A 16 -24.53 0.03 -10.43
C VAL A 16 -24.50 -0.36 -11.90
N ALA A 17 -23.36 -0.22 -12.59
CA ALA A 17 -23.20 -0.65 -13.97
C ALA A 17 -23.26 -2.20 -14.13
N ALA A 18 -22.83 -2.95 -13.11
CA ALA A 18 -22.97 -4.40 -13.03
C ALA A 18 -24.41 -4.85 -12.69
N GLY A 19 -25.35 -3.92 -12.51
CA GLY A 19 -26.74 -4.21 -12.15
C GLY A 19 -26.97 -4.49 -10.66
N GLU A 20 -25.96 -4.27 -9.81
CA GLU A 20 -26.12 -4.44 -8.36
C GLU A 20 -26.88 -3.27 -7.74
N SER A 21 -27.85 -3.57 -6.87
CA SER A 21 -28.55 -2.56 -6.09
C SER A 21 -27.64 -1.97 -5.02
N ALA A 22 -27.48 -0.64 -4.99
CA ALA A 22 -26.71 0.05 -3.95
C ALA A 22 -27.57 1.12 -3.26
N ARG A 23 -27.51 1.18 -1.93
CA ARG A 23 -28.13 2.26 -1.13
C ARG A 23 -27.04 3.05 -0.43
N VAL A 24 -27.14 4.38 -0.48
CA VAL A 24 -26.12 5.29 0.07
C VAL A 24 -26.75 6.27 1.04
N LEU A 25 -25.95 6.69 2.03
CA LEU A 25 -26.31 7.74 2.97
C LEU A 25 -25.97 9.11 2.37
N LEU A 26 -26.96 9.99 2.29
CA LEU A 26 -26.86 11.35 1.78
C LEU A 26 -27.35 12.35 2.83
N VAL A 27 -26.92 13.61 2.72
CA VAL A 27 -27.40 14.73 3.54
C VAL A 27 -28.03 15.74 2.60
N GLU A 28 -29.20 16.28 2.97
CA GLU A 28 -29.81 17.41 2.27
C GLU A 28 -28.93 18.66 2.40
N ALA A 29 -28.75 19.36 1.28
CA ALA A 29 -28.05 20.63 1.16
C ALA A 29 -28.96 21.63 0.42
N GLU A 30 -28.56 22.91 0.38
CA GLU A 30 -29.34 23.96 -0.30
C GLU A 30 -29.54 23.68 -1.81
N GLU A 31 -28.62 22.91 -2.42
CA GLU A 31 -28.65 22.50 -3.83
C GLU A 31 -28.72 20.97 -3.97
N GLY A 32 -29.71 20.33 -3.32
CA GLY A 32 -30.00 18.89 -3.45
C GLY A 32 -29.23 18.02 -2.45
N PHE A 33 -28.82 16.82 -2.85
CA PHE A 33 -28.10 15.88 -1.96
C PHE A 33 -26.58 15.92 -2.10
N ARG A 34 -25.89 15.69 -0.97
CA ARG A 34 -24.45 15.43 -0.91
C ARG A 34 -24.11 14.14 -0.16
N PRO A 35 -22.98 13.46 -0.48
CA PRO A 35 -22.55 12.27 0.25
C PRO A 35 -22.34 12.55 1.75
N ALA A 36 -22.89 11.68 2.60
CA ALA A 36 -22.77 11.84 4.04
C ALA A 36 -21.37 11.50 4.56
N THR A 37 -20.84 12.34 5.45
CA THR A 37 -19.59 12.08 6.20
C THR A 37 -19.83 11.47 7.58
N ARG A 38 -21.09 11.45 8.04
CA ARG A 38 -21.56 10.96 9.34
C ARG A 38 -22.80 10.08 9.18
N LYS A 39 -23.14 9.30 10.21
CA LYS A 39 -24.29 8.37 10.19
C LYS A 39 -25.61 8.96 10.71
N THR A 40 -25.61 10.20 11.21
CA THR A 40 -26.77 10.88 11.82
C THR A 40 -27.23 12.07 10.98
N GLY A 41 -28.54 12.32 10.92
CA GLY A 41 -29.12 13.38 10.09
C GLY A 41 -28.92 13.13 8.58
N VAL A 42 -29.12 11.88 8.16
CA VAL A 42 -28.90 11.40 6.79
C VAL A 42 -30.16 10.75 6.23
N VAL A 43 -30.34 10.83 4.92
CA VAL A 43 -31.36 10.11 4.15
C VAL A 43 -30.70 8.92 3.46
N THR A 44 -31.39 7.78 3.41
CA THR A 44 -30.91 6.57 2.70
C THR A 44 -31.64 6.44 1.37
N LEU A 45 -30.94 6.68 0.26
CA LEU A 45 -31.50 6.57 -1.08
C LEU A 45 -30.85 5.43 -1.86
N ALA A 46 -31.64 4.75 -2.70
CA ALA A 46 -31.10 3.79 -3.65
C ALA A 46 -30.49 4.54 -4.85
N VAL A 47 -29.39 4.02 -5.38
CA VAL A 47 -28.78 4.51 -6.61
C VAL A 47 -29.36 3.70 -7.77
N THR A 48 -30.09 4.35 -8.65
CA THR A 48 -30.81 3.72 -9.77
C THR A 48 -29.99 3.74 -11.05
N ARG A 49 -29.15 4.76 -11.23
CA ARG A 49 -28.31 4.90 -12.42
C ARG A 49 -26.99 5.59 -12.07
N ALA A 50 -25.92 5.16 -12.70
CA ALA A 50 -24.62 5.82 -12.62
C ALA A 50 -24.20 6.32 -14.01
N GLY A 51 -23.53 7.47 -14.05
CA GLY A 51 -22.95 8.05 -15.25
C GLY A 51 -21.58 8.67 -14.96
N ALA A 52 -20.86 9.04 -16.02
CA ALA A 52 -19.59 9.75 -15.89
C ALA A 52 -19.45 10.79 -16.99
N ARG A 53 -18.80 11.90 -16.67
CA ARG A 53 -18.40 12.93 -17.63
C ARG A 53 -16.99 13.42 -17.33
N HIS A 54 -16.37 14.05 -18.31
CA HIS A 54 -15.16 14.83 -18.12
C HIS A 54 -15.53 16.31 -18.01
N VAL A 55 -15.05 16.98 -16.97
CA VAL A 55 -15.31 18.41 -16.72
C VAL A 55 -14.01 19.19 -16.77
N GLY A 56 -13.99 20.25 -17.57
CA GLY A 56 -12.83 21.11 -17.79
C GLY A 56 -12.24 20.96 -19.19
N PRO A 57 -11.25 21.80 -19.53
CA PRO A 57 -10.58 21.74 -20.82
C PRO A 57 -9.81 20.42 -20.96
N ALA A 58 -9.67 19.91 -22.19
CA ALA A 58 -9.14 18.56 -22.48
C ALA A 58 -7.83 18.21 -21.75
N TRP A 59 -6.93 19.19 -21.58
CA TRP A 59 -5.62 19.04 -20.93
C TRP A 59 -5.66 19.03 -19.39
N ARG A 60 -6.83 19.25 -18.77
CA ARG A 60 -7.07 19.24 -17.32
C ARG A 60 -8.42 18.63 -16.95
N ALA A 61 -9.00 17.86 -17.87
CA ALA A 61 -10.37 17.39 -17.72
C ALA A 61 -10.45 16.41 -16.55
N LYS A 62 -11.20 16.78 -15.51
CA LYS A 62 -11.41 15.94 -14.34
C LYS A 62 -12.62 15.05 -14.61
N ARG A 63 -12.46 13.75 -14.43
CA ARG A 63 -13.59 12.82 -14.46
C ARG A 63 -14.51 13.14 -13.28
N GLN A 64 -15.81 13.20 -13.51
CA GLN A 64 -16.85 13.28 -12.49
C GLN A 64 -17.84 12.14 -12.71
N TYR A 65 -18.38 11.62 -11.61
CA TYR A 65 -19.45 10.63 -11.63
C TYR A 65 -20.78 11.29 -11.28
N SER A 66 -21.85 10.84 -11.93
CA SER A 66 -23.23 11.16 -11.57
C SER A 66 -23.93 9.92 -11.01
N PHE A 67 -24.71 10.12 -9.98
CA PHE A 67 -25.56 9.08 -9.39
C PHE A 67 -27.00 9.58 -9.32
N GLU A 68 -27.88 8.94 -10.08
CA GLU A 68 -29.31 9.16 -10.01
C GLU A 68 -29.87 8.34 -8.84
N THR A 69 -30.64 8.99 -7.99
CA THR A 69 -31.22 8.40 -6.80
C THR A 69 -32.67 7.96 -7.05
N SER A 70 -33.21 7.12 -6.17
CA SER A 70 -34.62 6.70 -6.22
C SER A 70 -35.64 7.83 -6.10
N GLN A 71 -35.22 9.04 -5.72
CA GLN A 71 -36.05 10.25 -5.69
C GLN A 71 -35.92 11.09 -6.97
N GLY A 72 -35.18 10.62 -7.98
CA GLY A 72 -34.96 11.34 -9.25
C GLY A 72 -33.90 12.42 -9.18
N GLU A 73 -33.24 12.61 -8.04
CA GLU A 73 -32.14 13.57 -7.91
C GLU A 73 -30.81 13.00 -8.40
N THR A 74 -29.99 13.84 -9.03
CA THR A 74 -28.66 13.47 -9.53
C THR A 74 -27.56 14.12 -8.72
N VAL A 75 -26.70 13.30 -8.12
CA VAL A 75 -25.55 13.75 -7.32
C VAL A 75 -24.27 13.66 -8.17
N TRP A 76 -23.56 14.78 -8.30
CA TRP A 76 -22.27 14.85 -9.00
C TRP A 76 -21.10 14.86 -8.03
N VAL A 77 -20.12 13.99 -8.26
CA VAL A 77 -18.97 13.86 -7.35
C VAL A 77 -17.65 13.61 -8.08
N SER A 78 -16.55 13.91 -7.39
CA SER A 78 -15.22 13.48 -7.84
C SER A 78 -15.06 11.95 -7.69
N PRO A 79 -14.11 11.33 -8.41
CA PRO A 79 -13.86 9.89 -8.32
C PRO A 79 -13.46 9.41 -6.92
N SER A 80 -12.74 10.25 -6.18
CA SER A 80 -12.24 10.00 -4.83
C SER A 80 -13.29 10.23 -3.73
N GLN A 81 -14.45 10.80 -4.08
CA GLN A 81 -15.51 10.98 -3.12
C GLN A 81 -15.98 9.61 -2.61
N THR A 82 -16.08 9.47 -1.29
CA THR A 82 -16.59 8.26 -0.67
C THR A 82 -18.06 8.42 -0.28
N PHE A 83 -18.82 7.34 -0.44
CA PHE A 83 -20.16 7.16 0.06
C PHE A 83 -20.13 6.17 1.21
N ILE A 84 -21.02 6.35 2.17
CA ILE A 84 -21.33 5.32 3.17
C ILE A 84 -22.46 4.48 2.59
N LEU A 85 -22.21 3.20 2.38
CA LEU A 85 -23.23 2.24 1.99
C LEU A 85 -24.17 2.02 3.18
N ALA A 86 -25.46 2.15 2.93
CA ALA A 86 -26.44 1.62 3.85
C ALA A 86 -26.44 0.09 3.71
N PRO A 87 -26.50 -0.66 4.82
CA PRO A 87 -26.65 -2.11 4.75
C PRO A 87 -27.93 -2.45 3.98
N GLU A 88 -27.85 -3.47 3.13
CA GLU A 88 -28.92 -3.85 2.19
C GLU A 88 -30.24 -4.18 2.92
N ASP A 89 -30.15 -4.67 4.16
CA ASP A 89 -31.26 -4.77 5.10
C ASP A 89 -30.95 -4.02 6.41
N ALA A 90 -31.28 -2.72 6.44
CA ALA A 90 -31.17 -1.89 7.64
C ALA A 90 -31.99 -2.42 8.83
N ALA A 91 -33.02 -3.23 8.58
CA ALA A 91 -33.76 -3.92 9.64
C ALA A 91 -32.99 -5.14 10.17
N ALA A 92 -32.31 -5.91 9.30
CA ALA A 92 -31.41 -6.99 9.75
C ALA A 92 -30.25 -6.48 10.58
N VAL A 93 -29.63 -5.35 10.21
CA VAL A 93 -28.52 -4.79 11.01
C VAL A 93 -29.01 -4.27 12.35
N LYS A 94 -30.21 -3.68 12.43
CA LYS A 94 -30.82 -3.32 13.72
C LYS A 94 -31.15 -4.55 14.56
N ARG A 95 -31.67 -5.63 13.95
CA ARG A 95 -31.91 -6.91 14.63
C ARG A 95 -30.61 -7.53 15.14
N ALA A 96 -29.60 -7.67 14.30
CA ALA A 96 -28.29 -8.22 14.67
C ALA A 96 -27.57 -7.38 15.72
N HIS A 97 -27.70 -6.05 15.69
CA HIS A 97 -27.14 -5.18 16.73
C HIS A 97 -27.92 -5.31 18.05
N ALA A 98 -29.26 -5.41 18.00
CA ALA A 98 -30.08 -5.66 19.18
C ALA A 98 -29.81 -7.05 19.78
N GLU A 99 -29.62 -8.06 18.95
CA GLU A 99 -29.21 -9.42 19.34
C GLU A 99 -27.81 -9.40 19.97
N ALA A 100 -26.84 -8.72 19.36
CA ALA A 100 -25.50 -8.57 19.92
C ALA A 100 -25.49 -7.82 21.26
N LEU A 101 -26.31 -6.78 21.41
CA LEU A 101 -26.49 -6.10 22.70
C LEU A 101 -27.16 -6.99 23.74
N ALA A 102 -28.12 -7.83 23.34
CA ALA A 102 -28.76 -8.79 24.23
C ALA A 102 -27.79 -9.91 24.64
N GLU A 103 -26.95 -10.40 23.73
CA GLU A 103 -25.90 -11.37 24.01
C GLU A 103 -24.81 -10.80 24.92
N ASP A 104 -24.38 -9.55 24.69
CA ASP A 104 -23.39 -8.89 25.54
C ASP A 104 -23.96 -8.57 26.93
N ALA A 105 -25.24 -8.20 27.01
CA ALA A 105 -25.96 -8.08 28.29
C ALA A 105 -26.07 -9.44 28.99
N LEU A 106 -26.35 -10.53 28.28
CA LEU A 106 -26.35 -11.90 28.83
C LEU A 106 -24.95 -12.32 29.29
N ARG A 107 -23.90 -11.96 28.55
CA ARG A 107 -22.50 -12.24 28.87
C ARG A 107 -22.05 -11.46 30.09
N THR A 108 -22.44 -10.19 30.19
CA THR A 108 -22.20 -9.33 31.35
C THR A 108 -22.93 -9.86 32.57
N ASN A 109 -24.23 -10.17 32.46
CA ASN A 109 -25.01 -10.81 33.52
C ASN A 109 -24.41 -12.17 33.93
N ARG A 110 -23.89 -12.95 32.99
CA ARG A 110 -23.21 -14.22 33.27
C ARG A 110 -21.89 -14.00 34.01
N ALA A 111 -21.08 -13.03 33.58
CA ALA A 111 -19.83 -12.66 34.23
C ALA A 111 -20.08 -12.12 35.65
N GLU A 112 -21.14 -11.33 35.84
CA GLU A 112 -21.59 -10.84 37.14
C GLU A 112 -22.11 -11.99 38.02
N ARG A 113 -22.85 -12.96 37.47
CA ARG A 113 -23.26 -14.18 38.18
C ARG A 113 -22.08 -15.08 38.54
N GLU A 114 -21.08 -15.21 37.67
CA GLU A 114 -19.85 -15.96 37.93
C GLU A 114 -18.98 -15.24 38.99
N ALA A 115 -18.91 -13.91 38.96
CA ALA A 115 -18.26 -13.11 39.99
C ALA A 115 -19.00 -13.21 41.33
N ALA A 116 -20.34 -13.15 41.34
CA ALA A 116 -21.15 -13.35 42.53
C ALA A 116 -21.00 -14.77 43.10
N ARG A 117 -20.87 -15.80 42.25
CA ARG A 117 -20.55 -17.18 42.66
C ARG A 117 -19.15 -17.33 43.26
N ARG A 118 -18.18 -16.49 42.88
CA ARG A 118 -16.84 -16.47 43.49
C ARG A 118 -16.84 -15.80 44.86
N ILE A 119 -17.83 -14.95 45.14
CA ILE A 119 -17.96 -14.18 46.39
C ILE A 119 -18.83 -14.93 47.43
N ALA A 120 -19.63 -15.92 47.02
CA ALA A 120 -20.44 -16.72 47.93
C ALA A 120 -19.88 -18.14 48.10
N PRO A 121 -19.28 -18.50 49.26
CA PRO A 121 -19.16 -19.89 49.64
C PRO A 121 -20.48 -20.36 50.27
N ASP A 122 -20.93 -21.53 49.81
CA ASP A 122 -21.95 -22.39 50.42
C ASP A 122 -23.43 -22.08 50.11
N LEU A 123 -23.96 -22.73 49.07
CA LEU A 123 -25.25 -23.44 49.14
C LEU A 123 -25.45 -24.38 47.92
N MET A 124 -25.44 -25.69 48.21
CA MET A 124 -26.19 -26.78 47.54
C MET A 124 -26.02 -27.11 46.04
N ARG A 125 -25.20 -28.15 45.78
CA ARG A 125 -25.57 -29.51 45.32
C ARG A 125 -26.87 -29.71 44.49
N ARG A 126 -26.74 -30.12 43.21
CA ARG A 126 -27.25 -31.38 42.58
C ARG A 126 -27.59 -31.24 41.07
N SER A 127 -27.30 -32.33 40.34
CA SER A 127 -27.71 -32.71 38.97
C SER A 127 -27.04 -31.93 37.82
N GLY A 128 -26.41 -32.51 36.81
CA GLY A 128 -26.31 -33.91 36.37
C GLY A 128 -27.01 -34.14 35.03
N ARG A 129 -26.48 -33.61 33.91
CA ARG A 129 -26.63 -34.15 32.53
C ARG A 129 -25.79 -33.37 31.50
N PRO A 130 -25.11 -34.02 30.54
CA PRO A 130 -24.46 -33.33 29.42
C PRO A 130 -25.40 -33.24 28.21
N ALA A 131 -25.23 -32.20 27.39
CA ALA A 131 -25.82 -32.07 26.06
C ALA A 131 -24.70 -32.04 24.99
N PRO A 132 -24.98 -32.52 23.76
CA PRO A 132 -23.96 -32.96 22.80
C PRO A 132 -23.51 -31.88 21.80
N ALA A 133 -22.48 -32.25 21.02
CA ALA A 133 -21.84 -31.49 19.96
C ALA A 133 -22.69 -31.34 18.69
N VAL A 134 -22.48 -30.22 17.99
CA VAL A 134 -22.88 -29.92 16.61
C VAL A 134 -21.71 -29.12 15.99
N CYS A 135 -20.84 -29.75 15.20
CA CYS A 135 -20.87 -29.93 13.73
C CYS A 135 -20.74 -28.61 12.93
N ASN A 136 -19.55 -28.45 12.31
CA ASN A 136 -19.19 -27.44 11.33
C ASN A 136 -19.88 -27.69 9.99
N ALA A 137 -20.26 -26.61 9.30
CA ALA A 137 -20.36 -26.56 7.84
C ALA A 137 -20.29 -25.10 7.35
N GLU A 138 -19.15 -24.69 6.80
CA GLU A 138 -19.04 -23.52 5.93
C GLU A 138 -18.59 -24.02 4.54
N ALA A 139 -19.50 -23.96 3.58
CA ALA A 139 -19.19 -24.07 2.16
C ALA A 139 -19.05 -22.63 1.62
N ALA A 140 -17.89 -22.34 1.04
CA ALA A 140 -17.62 -21.12 0.30
C ALA A 140 -18.18 -21.24 -1.12
N GLU A 141 -18.79 -20.16 -1.62
CA GLU A 141 -19.17 -20.02 -3.04
C GLU A 141 -18.49 -18.75 -3.59
N GLU A 142 -17.85 -18.93 -4.74
CA GLU A 142 -16.98 -17.99 -5.45
C GLU A 142 -17.76 -16.97 -6.30
N GLY A 143 -17.27 -15.74 -6.36
CA GLY A 143 -17.84 -14.64 -7.15
C GLY A 143 -17.17 -14.42 -8.53
N PRO A 144 -17.78 -13.64 -9.44
CA PRO A 144 -17.63 -13.78 -10.89
C PRO A 144 -16.42 -13.07 -11.50
N VAL A 145 -16.05 -13.60 -12.67
CA VAL A 145 -14.75 -13.51 -13.36
C VAL A 145 -14.51 -12.17 -14.07
N ALA A 146 -13.34 -11.57 -13.82
CA ALA A 146 -12.82 -10.35 -14.44
C ALA A 146 -12.44 -10.53 -15.92
N ALA A 147 -12.33 -9.41 -16.66
CA ALA A 147 -11.86 -9.35 -18.06
C ALA A 147 -10.59 -10.20 -18.28
N PRO A 148 -10.37 -10.78 -19.47
CA PRO A 148 -9.30 -11.75 -19.68
C PRO A 148 -7.94 -11.11 -19.43
N ALA A 149 -7.29 -11.54 -18.35
CA ALA A 149 -5.93 -11.16 -18.01
C ALA A 149 -4.98 -11.56 -19.14
N LYS A 150 -4.04 -10.69 -19.49
CA LYS A 150 -2.92 -11.08 -20.34
C LYS A 150 -2.06 -12.13 -19.63
N SER A 151 -1.31 -12.91 -20.39
CA SER A 151 -0.33 -13.86 -19.88
C SER A 151 1.00 -13.65 -20.58
N PHE A 152 2.08 -13.62 -19.81
CA PHE A 152 3.44 -13.39 -20.30
C PHE A 152 4.33 -14.57 -19.97
N SER A 153 5.27 -14.90 -20.87
CA SER A 153 6.18 -16.03 -20.68
C SER A 153 7.40 -15.62 -19.86
N THR A 154 7.78 -14.35 -19.91
CA THR A 154 8.97 -13.80 -19.23
C THR A 154 8.65 -12.57 -18.38
N ARG A 155 9.52 -12.31 -17.40
CA ARG A 155 9.43 -11.13 -16.53
C ARG A 155 9.61 -9.84 -17.32
N GLU A 156 10.55 -9.84 -18.26
CA GLU A 156 10.86 -8.70 -19.13
C GLU A 156 9.69 -8.34 -20.06
N GLU A 157 8.97 -9.31 -20.61
CA GLU A 157 7.76 -9.05 -21.40
C GLU A 157 6.67 -8.40 -20.53
N TRP A 158 6.42 -8.96 -19.35
CA TRP A 158 5.45 -8.42 -18.40
C TRP A 158 5.81 -6.98 -18.00
N LEU A 159 7.07 -6.72 -17.68
CA LEU A 159 7.56 -5.39 -17.29
C LEU A 159 7.51 -4.39 -18.46
N THR A 160 7.79 -4.83 -19.68
CA THR A 160 7.70 -3.98 -20.87
C THR A 160 6.26 -3.56 -21.12
N GLU A 161 5.31 -4.48 -21.04
CA GLU A 161 3.88 -4.13 -21.14
C GLU A 161 3.45 -3.24 -19.96
N ALA A 162 3.97 -3.48 -18.75
CA ALA A 162 3.68 -2.65 -17.60
C ALA A 162 4.07 -1.19 -17.81
N VAL A 163 5.22 -0.91 -18.46
CA VAL A 163 5.61 0.46 -18.84
C VAL A 163 4.57 1.08 -19.77
N GLU A 164 4.10 0.35 -20.79
CA GLU A 164 3.07 0.82 -21.71
C GLU A 164 1.75 1.13 -20.98
N ALA A 165 1.33 0.26 -20.07
CA ALA A 165 0.12 0.45 -19.26
C ALA A 165 0.22 1.64 -18.29
N LEU A 166 1.44 2.03 -17.89
CA LEU A 166 1.68 3.19 -17.02
C LEU A 166 1.68 4.52 -17.79
N LYS A 167 1.96 4.54 -19.11
CA LYS A 167 2.08 5.78 -19.90
C LYS A 167 0.91 6.76 -19.72
N PRO A 168 -0.37 6.33 -19.69
CA PRO A 168 -1.49 7.26 -19.52
C PRO A 168 -1.44 8.07 -18.22
N LEU A 169 -0.83 7.55 -17.15
CA LEU A 169 -0.64 8.29 -15.90
C LEU A 169 0.29 9.49 -16.08
N PHE A 170 1.37 9.30 -16.82
CA PHE A 170 2.36 10.34 -17.09
C PHE A 170 1.81 11.38 -18.07
N GLU A 171 1.12 10.93 -19.12
CA GLU A 171 0.45 11.82 -20.07
C GLU A 171 -0.57 12.71 -19.37
N GLY A 172 -1.32 12.17 -18.40
CA GLY A 172 -2.28 12.91 -17.57
C GLY A 172 -1.66 14.06 -16.75
N VAL A 173 -0.35 14.05 -16.53
CA VAL A 173 0.39 15.14 -15.84
C VAL A 173 1.26 15.97 -16.79
N GLY A 174 1.12 15.76 -18.10
CA GLY A 174 1.88 16.46 -19.14
C GLY A 174 3.32 15.96 -19.28
N ALA A 175 3.60 14.73 -18.89
CA ALA A 175 4.90 14.07 -19.05
C ALA A 175 4.84 12.99 -20.13
N THR A 176 5.87 12.93 -20.99
CA THR A 176 6.01 11.87 -21.99
C THR A 176 7.01 10.85 -21.50
N VAL A 177 6.60 9.59 -21.43
CA VAL A 177 7.51 8.48 -21.07
C VAL A 177 8.41 8.17 -22.28
N PRO A 178 9.74 8.28 -22.14
CA PRO A 178 10.66 7.88 -23.20
C PRO A 178 10.70 6.36 -23.33
N THR A 179 11.29 5.86 -24.42
CA THR A 179 11.65 4.45 -24.50
C THR A 179 12.60 4.08 -23.35
N VAL A 180 12.30 2.98 -22.66
CA VAL A 180 13.14 2.43 -21.58
C VAL A 180 13.39 0.94 -21.83
N ARG A 181 14.56 0.45 -21.45
CA ARG A 181 14.83 -0.99 -21.31
C ARG A 181 14.55 -1.37 -19.88
N VAL A 182 13.61 -2.26 -19.65
CA VAL A 182 13.25 -2.72 -18.30
C VAL A 182 13.59 -4.19 -18.14
N SER A 183 14.21 -4.54 -17.01
CA SER A 183 14.55 -5.92 -16.68
C SER A 183 14.61 -6.15 -15.17
N VAL A 184 14.54 -7.41 -14.76
CA VAL A 184 14.81 -7.80 -13.37
C VAL A 184 16.32 -7.90 -13.16
N GLY A 185 16.84 -7.19 -12.15
CA GLY A 185 18.27 -7.17 -11.84
C GLY A 185 18.50 -6.72 -10.40
N TRP A 186 19.76 -6.50 -10.01
CA TRP A 186 20.08 -5.98 -8.67
C TRP A 186 20.35 -4.48 -8.73
N PRO A 187 19.39 -3.62 -8.33
CA PRO A 187 19.61 -2.17 -8.22
C PRO A 187 20.70 -1.84 -7.21
N GLY A 188 21.41 -0.73 -7.43
CA GLY A 188 22.50 -0.26 -6.55
C GLY A 188 23.89 -0.30 -7.18
N GLY A 189 24.00 -0.69 -8.45
CA GLY A 189 25.24 -0.70 -9.23
C GLY A 189 26.27 -1.72 -8.71
N LYS A 190 27.56 -1.38 -8.81
CA LYS A 190 28.69 -2.26 -8.42
C LYS A 190 28.81 -2.52 -6.90
N GLY A 191 27.93 -1.94 -6.08
CA GLY A 191 28.01 -1.97 -4.60
C GLY A 191 26.92 -2.81 -3.95
N LYS A 192 27.19 -3.32 -2.73
CA LYS A 192 26.24 -4.06 -1.90
C LYS A 192 25.21 -3.15 -1.19
N LYS A 193 24.46 -2.35 -1.94
CA LYS A 193 23.34 -1.58 -1.35
C LYS A 193 22.08 -2.43 -1.37
N ASN A 194 21.97 -3.34 -0.42
CA ASN A 194 20.88 -4.31 -0.31
C ASN A 194 19.47 -3.68 -0.09
N SER A 195 19.38 -2.36 0.08
CA SER A 195 18.12 -1.65 0.32
C SER A 195 17.49 -1.02 -0.94
N VAL A 196 18.19 -1.03 -2.08
CA VAL A 196 17.67 -0.41 -3.32
C VAL A 196 16.81 -1.43 -4.07
N ILE A 197 15.54 -1.08 -4.31
CA ILE A 197 14.55 -1.99 -4.91
C ILE A 197 14.19 -1.65 -6.36
N GLY A 198 14.57 -0.47 -6.84
CA GLY A 198 14.46 0.00 -8.22
C GLY A 198 15.64 0.90 -8.58
N GLN A 199 16.04 0.93 -9.85
CA GLN A 199 17.03 1.88 -10.34
C GLN A 199 16.87 2.17 -11.83
N CYS A 200 16.78 3.45 -12.17
CA CYS A 200 16.94 3.98 -13.51
C CYS A 200 18.38 4.48 -13.77
N TRP A 201 18.95 4.06 -14.89
CA TRP A 201 20.17 4.61 -15.47
C TRP A 201 19.80 5.53 -16.63
N ALA A 202 20.35 6.74 -16.61
CA ALA A 202 20.11 7.73 -17.65
C ALA A 202 20.54 7.22 -19.03
N SER A 203 19.85 7.65 -20.07
CA SER A 203 20.05 7.24 -21.46
C SER A 203 21.51 7.35 -21.90
N TRP A 204 22.19 8.43 -21.52
CA TRP A 204 23.58 8.69 -21.91
C TRP A 204 24.59 7.69 -21.35
N THR A 205 24.22 6.92 -20.31
CA THR A 205 25.08 5.88 -19.71
C THR A 205 25.12 4.59 -20.53
N ALA A 206 24.14 4.38 -21.41
CA ALA A 206 24.09 3.23 -22.31
C ALA A 206 24.64 3.58 -23.71
N ALA A 207 25.14 2.57 -24.42
CA ALA A 207 25.66 2.73 -25.77
C ALA A 207 24.55 3.04 -26.79
N ASP A 208 23.37 2.45 -26.60
CA ASP A 208 22.18 2.63 -27.45
C ASP A 208 21.38 3.90 -27.12
N LYS A 209 21.82 4.67 -26.12
CA LYS A 209 21.17 5.91 -25.67
C LYS A 209 19.72 5.71 -25.23
N VAL A 210 19.42 4.55 -24.64
CA VAL A 210 18.12 4.25 -24.02
C VAL A 210 18.29 4.09 -22.51
N SER A 211 17.40 4.69 -21.73
CA SER A 211 17.44 4.57 -20.27
C SER A 211 17.22 3.11 -19.84
N GLN A 212 17.99 2.65 -18.86
CA GLN A 212 17.95 1.25 -18.37
C GLN A 212 17.33 1.21 -16.98
N VAL A 213 16.20 0.54 -16.83
CA VAL A 213 15.44 0.41 -15.58
C VAL A 213 15.57 -1.02 -15.05
N PHE A 214 15.95 -1.14 -13.79
CA PHE A 214 16.05 -2.43 -13.10
C PHE A 214 15.10 -2.48 -11.92
N ILE A 215 14.35 -3.59 -11.83
CA ILE A 215 13.50 -3.92 -10.69
C ILE A 215 14.15 -5.06 -9.91
N SER A 216 14.19 -4.92 -8.58
CA SER A 216 14.81 -5.93 -7.72
C SER A 216 14.05 -7.25 -7.72
N PRO A 217 14.73 -8.41 -7.80
CA PRO A 217 14.09 -9.73 -7.79
C PRO A 217 13.51 -10.10 -6.41
N VAL A 218 13.69 -9.27 -5.38
CA VAL A 218 13.07 -9.48 -4.06
C VAL A 218 11.59 -9.05 -4.04
N LEU A 219 11.13 -8.36 -5.09
CA LEU A 219 9.74 -7.93 -5.25
C LEU A 219 8.95 -8.95 -6.07
N ASP A 220 7.85 -9.44 -5.53
CA ASP A 220 6.92 -10.40 -6.14
C ASP A 220 5.46 -9.92 -6.16
N ASP A 221 5.08 -9.01 -5.28
CA ASP A 221 3.78 -8.33 -5.34
C ASP A 221 3.70 -7.40 -6.56
N ALA A 222 2.76 -7.67 -7.47
CA ALA A 222 2.60 -6.91 -8.71
C ALA A 222 2.33 -5.42 -8.46
N GLY A 223 1.52 -5.08 -7.45
CA GLY A 223 1.23 -3.69 -7.11
C GLY A 223 2.49 -2.93 -6.65
N GLN A 224 3.31 -3.57 -5.81
CA GLN A 224 4.59 -3.03 -5.37
C GLN A 224 5.61 -2.91 -6.51
N VAL A 225 5.67 -3.91 -7.41
CA VAL A 225 6.50 -3.87 -8.61
C VAL A 225 6.10 -2.69 -9.49
N LEU A 226 4.81 -2.51 -9.77
CA LEU A 226 4.30 -1.40 -10.58
C LEU A 226 4.56 -0.04 -9.93
N ALA A 227 4.42 0.08 -8.61
CA ALA A 227 4.70 1.33 -7.90
C ALA A 227 6.20 1.68 -7.95
N THR A 228 7.06 0.68 -7.83
CA THR A 228 8.52 0.83 -7.97
C THR A 228 8.89 1.19 -9.40
N LEU A 229 8.30 0.51 -10.38
CA LEU A 229 8.49 0.81 -11.80
C LEU A 229 8.05 2.23 -12.15
N ALA A 230 6.89 2.68 -11.65
CA ALA A 230 6.43 4.05 -11.85
C ALA A 230 7.43 5.07 -11.29
N HIS A 231 8.00 4.84 -10.10
CA HIS A 231 9.07 5.68 -9.57
C HIS A 231 10.28 5.77 -10.51
N GLU A 232 10.75 4.63 -11.01
CA GLU A 232 11.91 4.61 -11.91
C GLU A 232 11.62 5.24 -13.28
N VAL A 233 10.39 5.10 -13.78
CA VAL A 233 9.97 5.77 -15.03
C VAL A 233 9.95 7.29 -14.86
N VAL A 234 9.65 7.83 -13.66
CA VAL A 234 9.80 9.28 -13.40
C VAL A 234 11.25 9.73 -13.61
N HIS A 235 12.25 8.97 -13.15
CA HIS A 235 13.66 9.26 -13.44
C HIS A 235 13.96 9.16 -14.93
N ALA A 236 13.32 8.24 -15.65
CA ALA A 236 13.53 8.15 -17.10
C ALA A 236 12.99 9.39 -17.84
N VAL A 237 11.83 9.94 -17.43
CA VAL A 237 11.22 11.13 -18.07
C VAL A 237 12.15 12.34 -18.08
N ASP A 238 12.86 12.58 -16.97
CA ASP A 238 13.80 13.71 -16.89
C ASP A 238 15.26 13.31 -17.15
N ASP A 239 15.49 12.09 -17.63
CA ASP A 239 16.82 11.50 -17.90
C ASP A 239 17.76 11.56 -16.69
N CYS A 240 17.20 11.28 -15.51
CA CYS A 240 17.82 11.28 -14.17
C CYS A 240 18.44 12.62 -13.76
N LYS A 241 18.02 13.75 -14.35
CA LYS A 241 18.65 15.06 -14.10
C LYS A 241 18.34 15.64 -12.73
N SER A 242 17.11 15.45 -12.23
CA SER A 242 16.67 16.12 -11.00
C SER A 242 16.95 15.31 -9.73
N GLY A 243 17.42 14.08 -9.86
CA GLY A 243 17.43 13.11 -8.75
C GLY A 243 16.02 13.00 -8.16
N HIS A 244 15.86 13.28 -6.87
CA HIS A 244 14.56 13.21 -6.18
C HIS A 244 13.93 14.58 -5.87
N LYS A 245 14.29 15.62 -6.65
CA LYS A 245 13.84 17.02 -6.46
C LYS A 245 13.23 17.56 -7.76
N GLY A 246 12.82 18.83 -7.76
CA GLY A 246 12.43 19.54 -8.98
C GLY A 246 11.33 18.82 -9.78
N ASP A 247 11.62 18.56 -11.06
CA ASP A 247 10.68 17.92 -11.99
C ASP A 247 10.33 16.49 -11.56
N PHE A 248 11.29 15.73 -11.02
CA PHE A 248 11.01 14.41 -10.46
C PHE A 248 9.90 14.49 -9.40
N ALA A 249 10.05 15.37 -8.41
CA ALA A 249 9.10 15.47 -7.31
C ALA A 249 7.72 15.97 -7.79
N LYS A 250 7.70 16.82 -8.82
CA LYS A 250 6.47 17.33 -9.44
C LYS A 250 5.71 16.22 -10.17
N ILE A 251 6.40 15.46 -11.03
CA ILE A 251 5.81 14.37 -11.81
C ILE A 251 5.39 13.23 -10.87
N ALA A 252 6.25 12.80 -9.96
CA ALA A 252 5.96 11.74 -9.00
C ALA A 252 4.68 12.03 -8.20
N LYS A 253 4.57 13.24 -7.63
CA LYS A 253 3.34 13.65 -6.93
C LYS A 253 2.13 13.74 -7.86
N GLY A 254 2.33 14.23 -9.08
CA GLY A 254 1.29 14.34 -10.08
C GLY A 254 0.65 13.00 -10.42
N ILE A 255 1.45 11.95 -10.60
CA ILE A 255 0.96 10.59 -10.90
C ILE A 255 0.44 9.85 -9.66
N GLY A 256 0.51 10.47 -8.47
CA GLY A 256 -0.01 9.91 -7.23
C GLY A 256 1.00 9.14 -6.37
N LEU A 257 2.31 9.27 -6.62
CA LEU A 257 3.34 8.83 -5.66
C LEU A 257 3.42 9.81 -4.49
N THR A 258 3.60 9.26 -3.28
CA THR A 258 3.58 10.01 -2.03
C THR A 258 4.72 9.57 -1.10
N GLY A 259 4.83 10.19 0.08
CA GLY A 259 5.90 9.91 1.04
C GLY A 259 7.22 10.61 0.72
N LYS A 260 8.34 10.04 1.20
CA LYS A 260 9.68 10.58 0.94
C LYS A 260 10.04 10.32 -0.51
N MET A 261 10.48 11.34 -1.26
CA MET A 261 10.77 11.19 -2.70
C MET A 261 11.87 10.17 -3.01
N THR A 262 12.75 9.83 -2.06
CA THR A 262 13.77 8.77 -2.20
C THR A 262 13.25 7.36 -1.89
N ALA A 263 12.00 7.23 -1.44
CA ALA A 263 11.37 6.00 -0.98
C ALA A 263 9.85 6.19 -1.04
N THR A 264 9.35 6.46 -2.25
CA THR A 264 7.93 6.79 -2.45
C THR A 264 7.05 5.57 -2.25
N VAL A 265 5.80 5.81 -1.91
CA VAL A 265 4.73 4.81 -1.92
C VAL A 265 3.59 5.30 -2.80
N ALA A 266 2.83 4.37 -3.39
CA ALA A 266 1.62 4.74 -4.11
C ALA A 266 0.58 5.32 -3.13
N GLY A 267 0.02 6.48 -3.47
CA GLY A 267 -1.18 7.00 -2.80
C GLY A 267 -2.41 6.13 -3.08
N ASP A 268 -3.49 6.34 -2.35
CA ASP A 268 -4.64 5.42 -2.42
C ASP A 268 -5.31 5.37 -3.80
N ASP A 269 -5.42 6.52 -4.48
CA ASP A 269 -5.93 6.57 -5.86
C ASP A 269 -5.00 5.81 -6.83
N LEU A 270 -3.68 5.99 -6.69
CA LEU A 270 -2.70 5.30 -7.53
C LEU A 270 -2.73 3.79 -7.26
N LYS A 271 -2.90 3.33 -6.02
CA LYS A 271 -3.01 1.89 -5.71
C LYS A 271 -4.18 1.23 -6.44
N VAL A 272 -5.31 1.92 -6.56
CA VAL A 272 -6.47 1.41 -7.31
C VAL A 272 -6.08 1.24 -8.77
N THR A 273 -5.52 2.27 -9.40
CA THR A 273 -5.09 2.21 -10.80
C THR A 273 -4.02 1.13 -11.03
N LEU A 274 -3.05 0.99 -10.12
CA LEU A 274 -2.04 -0.06 -10.21
C LEU A 274 -2.65 -1.46 -10.04
N GLY A 275 -3.70 -1.60 -9.24
CA GLY A 275 -4.47 -2.85 -9.13
C GLY A 275 -5.20 -3.21 -10.42
N GLU A 276 -5.80 -2.23 -11.09
CA GLU A 276 -6.43 -2.42 -12.40
C GLU A 276 -5.40 -2.81 -13.47
N ILE A 277 -4.22 -2.15 -13.48
CA ILE A 277 -3.11 -2.50 -14.37
C ILE A 277 -2.61 -3.92 -14.06
N ALA A 278 -2.41 -4.28 -12.80
CA ALA A 278 -1.99 -5.62 -12.41
C ALA A 278 -2.99 -6.69 -12.85
N ALA A 279 -4.29 -6.44 -12.70
CA ALA A 279 -5.34 -7.34 -13.16
C ALA A 279 -5.33 -7.50 -14.70
N PHE A 280 -5.12 -6.41 -15.43
CA PHE A 280 -4.99 -6.41 -16.89
C PHE A 280 -3.76 -7.20 -17.37
N LEU A 281 -2.61 -7.01 -16.73
CA LEU A 281 -1.36 -7.70 -17.06
C LEU A 281 -1.36 -9.17 -16.65
N GLY A 282 -2.23 -9.55 -15.72
CA GLY A 282 -2.25 -10.90 -15.14
C GLY A 282 -1.06 -11.18 -14.23
N PRO A 283 -0.88 -12.45 -13.81
CA PRO A 283 0.15 -12.84 -12.86
C PRO A 283 1.55 -12.42 -13.33
N TYR A 284 2.32 -11.81 -12.44
CA TYR A 284 3.72 -11.49 -12.68
C TYR A 284 4.55 -12.79 -12.72
N PRO A 285 5.17 -13.19 -13.86
CA PRO A 285 5.83 -14.49 -14.00
C PRO A 285 7.21 -14.51 -13.31
N HIS A 286 7.21 -14.33 -11.98
CA HIS A 286 8.41 -14.21 -11.16
C HIS A 286 8.25 -14.94 -9.83
N ALA A 287 9.34 -15.55 -9.37
CA ALA A 287 9.46 -16.08 -8.02
C ALA A 287 10.47 -15.22 -7.24
N LYS A 288 10.04 -14.74 -6.07
CA LYS A 288 10.86 -13.92 -5.18
C LYS A 288 12.21 -14.58 -4.86
N LEU A 289 13.29 -13.79 -4.94
CA LEU A 289 14.59 -14.21 -4.41
C LEU A 289 14.75 -13.79 -2.95
N SER A 290 15.05 -14.77 -2.09
CA SER A 290 15.45 -14.55 -0.70
C SER A 290 16.98 -14.49 -0.59
N ILE A 291 17.52 -13.36 -0.13
CA ILE A 291 18.97 -13.18 0.08
C ILE A 291 19.48 -13.99 1.28
N THR A 292 18.60 -14.31 2.23
CA THR A 292 18.93 -15.06 3.46
C THR A 292 19.17 -16.54 3.22
N ASP A 293 18.51 -17.12 2.21
CA ASP A 293 18.38 -18.58 2.08
C ASP A 293 19.46 -19.18 1.16
N GLY A 294 20.23 -18.34 0.45
CA GLY A 294 21.24 -18.71 -0.56
C GLY A 294 22.70 -18.75 -0.10
N GLY A 295 22.98 -18.91 1.20
CA GLY A 295 24.33 -19.27 1.69
C GLY A 295 25.34 -18.11 1.88
N ALA A 296 24.94 -16.87 1.64
CA ALA A 296 25.70 -15.68 2.03
C ALA A 296 24.87 -14.78 2.94
N GLY A 297 24.38 -15.35 4.05
CA GLY A 297 23.88 -14.55 5.17
C GLY A 297 24.86 -13.43 5.51
N GLU A 298 24.35 -12.36 6.12
CA GLU A 298 25.12 -11.18 6.48
C GLU A 298 26.41 -11.62 7.18
N LYS A 299 27.54 -11.60 6.44
CA LYS A 299 28.80 -12.08 7.01
C LYS A 299 29.10 -11.16 8.19
N PRO A 300 29.22 -11.70 9.41
CA PRO A 300 29.47 -10.87 10.57
C PRO A 300 30.70 -10.01 10.29
N GLN A 301 30.56 -8.70 10.53
CA GLN A 301 31.65 -7.76 10.30
C GLN A 301 32.87 -8.22 11.10
N LYS A 302 33.87 -8.78 10.40
CA LYS A 302 35.06 -9.40 11.02
C LYS A 302 35.96 -8.36 11.71
N ASN A 303 35.90 -7.11 11.27
CA ASN A 303 36.71 -6.02 11.82
C ASN A 303 35.83 -5.04 12.62
N ARG A 304 35.79 -5.24 13.95
CA ARG A 304 35.18 -4.34 14.93
C ARG A 304 36.23 -3.49 15.66
N GLN A 305 37.37 -3.20 15.03
CA GLN A 305 38.39 -2.34 15.65
C GLN A 305 37.87 -0.92 15.76
N LEU A 306 38.02 -0.35 16.95
CA LEU A 306 37.74 1.03 17.29
C LEU A 306 38.93 1.90 16.87
N LYS A 307 38.64 3.07 16.31
CA LYS A 307 39.65 4.09 16.04
C LYS A 307 39.98 4.75 17.39
N VAL A 308 41.26 4.90 17.67
CA VAL A 308 41.77 5.74 18.74
C VAL A 308 42.69 6.81 18.16
N GLU A 309 42.68 7.99 18.75
CA GLU A 309 43.37 9.17 18.27
C GLU A 309 44.08 9.87 19.42
N CYS A 310 45.30 10.33 19.18
CA CYS A 310 46.02 11.17 20.12
C CYS A 310 45.48 12.59 20.08
N ALA A 311 45.01 13.11 21.21
CA ALA A 311 44.43 14.45 21.29
C ALA A 311 45.41 15.59 20.97
N ALA A 312 46.71 15.38 21.20
CA ALA A 312 47.72 16.42 21.02
C ALA A 312 48.39 16.44 19.64
N CYS A 313 48.55 15.29 18.97
CA CYS A 313 49.22 15.23 17.65
C CYS A 313 48.38 14.63 16.51
N GLY A 314 47.17 14.13 16.79
CA GLY A 314 46.28 13.55 15.79
C GLY A 314 46.74 12.18 15.23
N TYR A 315 47.76 11.55 15.84
CA TYR A 315 48.15 10.19 15.48
C TYR A 315 46.96 9.24 15.69
N THR A 316 46.74 8.31 14.76
CA THR A 316 45.61 7.37 14.83
C THR A 316 46.10 5.93 14.86
N ALA A 317 45.43 5.11 15.66
CA ALA A 317 45.63 3.67 15.73
C ALA A 317 44.26 2.97 15.76
N ARG A 318 44.25 1.66 15.49
CA ARG A 318 43.04 0.84 15.59
C ARG A 318 43.28 -0.31 16.55
N THR A 319 42.37 -0.48 17.50
CA THR A 319 42.44 -1.56 18.49
C THR A 319 41.05 -2.13 18.76
N THR A 320 40.96 -3.30 19.39
CA THR A 320 39.66 -3.89 19.75
C THR A 320 39.21 -3.38 21.12
N ARG A 321 37.89 -3.28 21.33
CA ARG A 321 37.29 -2.93 22.64
C ARG A 321 37.88 -3.74 23.80
N LYS A 322 38.10 -5.04 23.59
CA LYS A 322 38.74 -5.95 24.56
C LYS A 322 40.05 -5.36 25.12
N TRP A 323 40.95 -4.88 24.27
CA TRP A 323 42.25 -4.37 24.71
C TRP A 323 42.14 -3.02 25.41
N LEU A 324 41.19 -2.17 25.01
CA LEU A 324 40.92 -0.90 25.70
C LEU A 324 40.39 -1.15 27.12
N ASP A 325 39.48 -2.11 27.27
CA ASP A 325 38.82 -2.40 28.55
C ASP A 325 39.73 -3.22 29.49
N GLU A 326 40.53 -4.16 28.97
CA GLU A 326 41.34 -5.08 29.77
C GLU A 326 42.78 -4.60 30.02
N VAL A 327 43.38 -3.83 29.11
CA VAL A 327 44.80 -3.43 29.18
C VAL A 327 44.98 -1.91 29.18
N GLY A 328 44.08 -1.17 28.54
CA GLY A 328 44.13 0.29 28.46
C GLY A 328 44.41 0.80 27.04
N ALA A 329 44.30 2.12 26.88
CA ALA A 329 44.53 2.76 25.60
C ALA A 329 46.01 2.68 25.18
N PRO A 330 46.30 2.50 23.88
CA PRO A 330 47.68 2.57 23.40
C PRO A 330 48.25 3.98 23.64
N LEU A 331 49.55 4.03 23.91
CA LEU A 331 50.28 5.29 24.04
C LEU A 331 50.70 5.78 22.66
N CYS A 332 50.53 7.08 22.43
CA CYS A 332 50.98 7.73 21.22
C CYS A 332 52.51 7.67 21.12
N PRO A 333 53.08 7.28 19.96
CA PRO A 333 54.54 7.18 19.80
C PRO A 333 55.25 8.53 19.87
N CYS A 334 54.55 9.65 19.62
CA CYS A 334 55.14 10.98 19.56
C CYS A 334 55.28 11.63 20.95
N ASN A 335 54.24 11.53 21.79
CA ASN A 335 54.19 12.21 23.09
C ASN A 335 53.97 11.26 24.28
N ARG A 336 53.83 9.95 24.02
CA ARG A 336 53.61 8.89 25.02
C ARG A 336 52.36 9.09 25.88
N GLU A 337 51.40 9.87 25.41
CA GLU A 337 50.11 10.06 26.05
C GLU A 337 49.12 8.99 25.62
N GLU A 338 48.18 8.64 26.50
CA GLU A 338 47.08 7.73 26.18
C GLU A 338 46.19 8.29 25.06
N MET A 339 45.91 7.45 24.08
CA MET A 339 45.04 7.79 22.96
C MET A 339 43.56 7.64 23.35
N VAL A 340 42.69 8.50 22.82
CA VAL A 340 41.24 8.49 23.11
C VAL A 340 40.44 7.87 21.96
N ILE A 341 39.29 7.26 22.26
CA ILE A 341 38.39 6.72 21.22
C ILE A 341 37.85 7.88 20.38
N ALA A 342 37.99 7.76 19.05
CA ALA A 342 37.59 8.77 18.06
C ALA A 342 36.42 8.30 17.20
#